data_AF-A0A2A4RIX4-F1
#
_entry.id   AF-A0A2A4RIX4-F1
#
_cell.length_a   1.000
_cell.length_b   1.000
_cell.length_c   1.000
_cell.angle_alpha   90.00
_cell.angle_beta   90.00
_cell.angle_gamma   90.00
#
_symmetry.space_group_name_H-M   'P 1'
#
loop_
_entity.id
_entity.type
_entity.pdbx_description
1 polymer ?
#
loop_
_entity_poly.entity_id
_entity_poly.type
_entity_poly.pdbx_seq_one_letter_code
_entity_poly.pdbx_strand_id
1 'polypeptide(L)'
;MNIKLNTMLITCGLAIGLAATPSLAQVAPPPTKPAKKQPAYTPPPKQAPKAAPKQAQRPQVKNTARPQQKDAVQNLPIDVPYPKLAKKGPDGRILRLRQNPDILALRSNPNVGPISVEKIMPIVYARRYRMELMVIDNLDLYWELTGGLIENFDLSNISEMSKVAEMLKPLVYETTLSQDLMNRGILSRVQGGMNAYIVREYKKTITDEIQVLDGDNGLEEVMRFVLDDSVLEARIAYNGLLAESMNQLAGLVEETGLSSPSAQAIAALDKPLAEDPGQQFADIEELNTAFRKLSFDEGMSILSALRERREFPNISPTVKAIDVLHDRKKVAKGNSLNLQVHDSTGKKIELKKDRKKAIDD
;
A
#
# COMPACT_ATOMS: atom_id res chain seq x y z
N MET A 1 17.45 23.51 34.61
CA MET A 1 18.24 22.39 34.03
C MET A 1 17.83 22.32 32.56
N ASN A 2 18.65 22.85 31.65
CA ASN A 2 18.31 22.98 30.23
C ASN A 2 18.71 21.70 29.48
N ILE A 3 17.76 20.81 29.24
CA ILE A 3 17.97 19.65 28.36
C ILE A 3 17.81 20.15 26.93
N LYS A 4 18.94 20.28 26.22
CA LYS A 4 18.96 20.55 24.78
C LYS A 4 18.41 19.33 24.05
N LEU A 5 17.16 19.42 23.61
CA LEU A 5 16.54 18.43 22.73
C LEU A 5 17.18 18.57 21.34
N ASN A 6 18.14 17.69 21.02
CA ASN A 6 18.69 17.59 19.67
C ASN A 6 17.59 17.07 18.75
N THR A 7 17.02 17.95 17.94
CA THR A 7 16.04 17.65 16.90
C THR A 7 16.69 16.77 15.83
N MET A 8 16.63 15.45 16.02
CA MET A 8 17.02 14.48 15.01
C MET A 8 15.92 14.45 13.95
N LEU A 9 16.16 15.15 12.84
CA LEU A 9 15.36 15.10 11.62
C LEU A 9 15.44 13.66 11.06
N ILE A 10 14.55 12.79 11.50
CA ILE A 10 14.30 11.50 10.87
C ILE A 10 13.60 11.83 9.55
N THR A 11 14.39 11.97 8.49
CA THR A 11 13.87 11.87 7.12
C THR A 11 13.20 10.50 7.00
N CYS A 12 11.88 10.46 7.07
CA CYS A 12 11.02 9.32 6.71
C CYS A 12 11.12 9.03 5.20
N GLY A 13 12.34 8.77 4.74
CA GLY A 13 12.60 7.95 3.58
C GLY A 13 12.76 6.53 4.08
N LEU A 14 11.65 5.82 4.27
CA LEU A 14 11.63 4.36 4.14
C LEU A 14 11.86 4.04 2.65
N ALA A 15 13.03 4.43 2.15
CA ALA A 15 13.66 3.74 1.06
C ALA A 15 14.15 2.43 1.69
N ILE A 16 13.33 1.40 1.59
CA ILE A 16 13.73 0.01 1.81
C ILE A 16 14.76 -0.30 0.71
N GLY A 17 15.99 0.14 0.94
CA GLY A 17 17.15 -0.14 0.09
C GLY A 17 17.62 -1.56 0.36
N LEU A 18 16.92 -2.53 -0.23
CA LEU A 18 17.28 -3.95 -0.16
C LEU A 18 18.52 -4.21 -1.03
N ALA A 19 19.70 -4.13 -0.42
CA ALA A 19 20.85 -4.88 -0.90
C ALA A 19 20.88 -6.22 -0.17
N ALA A 20 20.09 -7.19 -0.65
CA ALA A 20 20.16 -8.56 -0.17
C ALA A 20 21.42 -9.23 -0.79
N THR A 21 22.43 -9.48 0.03
CA THR A 21 23.48 -10.45 -0.31
C THR A 21 22.97 -11.86 0.03
N PRO A 22 23.11 -12.85 -0.87
CA PRO A 22 22.70 -14.22 -0.55
C PRO A 22 23.65 -14.82 0.49
N SER A 23 23.14 -15.08 1.69
CA SER A 23 23.82 -15.91 2.69
C SER A 23 23.61 -17.38 2.32
N LEU A 24 24.66 -18.04 1.84
CA LEU A 24 24.66 -19.49 1.63
C LEU A 24 24.78 -20.18 3.00
N ALA A 25 23.68 -20.76 3.47
CA ALA A 25 23.65 -21.57 4.69
C ALA A 25 24.54 -22.82 4.52
N GLN A 26 25.56 -22.95 5.38
CA GLN A 26 26.35 -24.17 5.52
C GLN A 26 25.51 -25.24 6.24
N VAL A 27 25.29 -26.37 5.56
CA VAL A 27 24.72 -27.59 6.13
C VAL A 27 25.76 -28.22 7.06
N ALA A 28 25.44 -28.34 8.34
CA ALA A 28 26.28 -29.08 9.30
C ALA A 28 26.16 -30.59 9.04
N PRO A 29 27.28 -31.33 8.90
CA PRO A 29 27.25 -32.77 8.76
C PRO A 29 26.90 -33.48 10.10
N PRO A 30 26.30 -34.68 10.05
CA PRO A 30 25.84 -35.41 11.23
C PRO A 30 26.99 -35.88 12.14
N PRO A 31 26.71 -36.16 13.43
CA PRO A 31 27.73 -36.47 14.43
C PRO A 31 28.43 -37.81 14.15
N THR A 32 29.74 -37.76 13.91
CA THR A 32 30.61 -38.95 13.88
C THR A 32 30.96 -39.45 15.28
N LYS A 33 31.03 -40.78 15.41
CA LYS A 33 31.34 -41.58 16.60
C LYS A 33 32.58 -41.09 17.38
N PRO A 34 32.68 -41.37 18.70
CA PRO A 34 33.77 -40.90 19.55
C PRO A 34 35.14 -41.39 19.06
N ALA A 35 36.07 -40.44 18.91
CA ALA A 35 37.40 -40.67 18.39
C ALA A 35 38.24 -41.56 19.32
N LYS A 36 38.86 -42.60 18.76
CA LYS A 36 39.92 -43.35 19.43
C LYS A 36 41.09 -42.40 19.74
N LYS A 37 41.68 -42.53 20.94
CA LYS A 37 42.84 -41.74 21.39
C LYS A 37 43.94 -41.77 20.33
N GLN A 38 44.20 -40.60 19.74
CA GLN A 38 45.29 -40.42 18.78
C GLN A 38 46.63 -40.35 19.52
N PRO A 39 47.72 -40.90 18.93
CA PRO A 39 49.06 -40.76 19.47
C PRO A 39 49.51 -39.29 19.47
N ALA A 40 50.36 -38.93 20.44
CA ALA A 40 50.85 -37.57 20.63
C ALA A 40 51.54 -37.04 19.37
N TYR A 41 50.91 -36.03 18.75
CA TYR A 41 51.38 -35.37 17.55
C TYR A 41 52.55 -34.45 17.87
N THR A 42 53.72 -34.72 17.29
CA THR A 42 54.82 -33.76 17.20
C THR A 42 54.65 -32.97 15.90
N PRO A 43 54.39 -31.65 15.97
CA PRO A 43 54.16 -30.86 14.77
C PRO A 43 55.44 -30.77 13.92
N PRO A 44 55.35 -30.95 12.59
CA PRO A 44 56.47 -30.73 11.70
C PRO A 44 56.87 -29.25 11.67
N PRO A 45 58.15 -28.95 11.42
CA PRO A 45 58.66 -27.58 11.38
C PRO A 45 57.90 -26.73 10.35
N LYS A 46 57.50 -25.54 10.82
CA LYS A 46 56.69 -24.56 10.08
C LYS A 46 57.37 -24.24 8.74
N GLN A 47 56.77 -24.70 7.64
CA GLN A 47 57.26 -24.36 6.30
C GLN A 47 57.10 -22.85 6.07
N ALA A 48 58.17 -22.21 5.59
CA ALA A 48 58.14 -20.81 5.20
C ALA A 48 57.09 -20.60 4.08
N PRO A 49 56.28 -19.52 4.16
CA PRO A 49 55.19 -19.30 3.23
C PRO A 49 55.70 -19.18 1.79
N LYS A 50 55.30 -20.13 0.93
CA LYS A 50 55.42 -20.00 -0.52
C LYS A 50 54.59 -18.81 -0.98
N ALA A 51 55.22 -17.89 -1.70
CA ALA A 51 54.56 -16.74 -2.31
C ALA A 51 53.36 -17.22 -3.16
N ALA A 52 52.17 -16.71 -2.85
CA ALA A 52 50.97 -17.02 -3.59
C ALA A 52 51.13 -16.55 -5.06
N PRO A 53 50.70 -17.36 -6.05
CA PRO A 53 50.68 -16.93 -7.44
C PRO A 53 49.78 -15.70 -7.57
N LYS A 54 50.30 -14.64 -8.20
CA LYS A 54 49.56 -13.41 -8.54
C LYS A 54 48.29 -13.81 -9.30
N GLN A 55 47.15 -13.76 -8.62
CA GLN A 55 45.85 -13.85 -9.28
C GLN A 55 45.75 -12.70 -10.27
N ALA A 56 45.53 -13.03 -11.55
CA ALA A 56 45.20 -12.05 -12.56
C ALA A 56 43.96 -11.29 -12.08
N GLN A 57 44.15 -10.00 -11.77
CA GLN A 57 43.07 -9.10 -11.38
C GLN A 57 42.06 -9.09 -12.53
N ARG A 58 40.90 -9.71 -12.32
CA ARG A 58 39.75 -9.46 -13.19
C ARG A 58 39.49 -7.95 -13.17
N PRO A 59 39.31 -7.28 -14.32
CA PRO A 59 39.01 -5.87 -14.36
C PRO A 59 37.79 -5.63 -13.49
N GLN A 60 37.98 -4.89 -12.40
CA GLN A 60 36.89 -4.41 -11.58
C GLN A 60 36.00 -3.58 -12.49
N VAL A 61 34.81 -4.10 -12.80
CA VAL A 61 33.74 -3.33 -13.40
C VAL A 61 33.52 -2.20 -12.40
N LYS A 62 33.97 -0.99 -12.75
CA LYS A 62 33.66 0.22 -12.00
C LYS A 62 32.13 0.26 -11.94
N ASN A 63 31.57 -0.10 -10.79
CA ASN A 63 30.23 0.30 -10.42
C ASN A 63 30.27 1.83 -10.48
N THR A 64 29.90 2.38 -11.63
CA THR A 64 29.63 3.80 -11.79
C THR A 64 28.53 4.10 -10.80
N ALA A 65 28.92 4.66 -9.65
CA ALA A 65 28.01 5.17 -8.65
C ALA A 65 27.00 6.04 -9.40
N ARG A 66 25.76 5.55 -9.47
CA ARG A 66 24.65 6.30 -10.04
C ARG A 66 24.66 7.65 -9.31
N PRO A 67 24.85 8.79 -9.98
CA PRO A 67 24.96 10.08 -9.31
C PRO A 67 23.74 10.25 -8.41
N GLN A 68 23.98 10.40 -7.11
CA GLN A 68 22.93 10.58 -6.12
C GLN A 68 22.11 11.80 -6.53
N GLN A 69 20.86 11.59 -6.94
CA GLN A 69 19.90 12.62 -7.35
C GLN A 69 19.42 13.50 -6.17
N LYS A 70 20.31 13.89 -5.24
CA LYS A 70 19.95 14.74 -4.11
C LYS A 70 19.55 16.16 -4.56
N ASP A 71 20.12 16.64 -5.67
CA ASP A 71 19.89 18.03 -6.13
C ASP A 71 18.60 18.20 -6.96
N ALA A 72 17.94 17.11 -7.37
CA ALA A 72 16.77 17.19 -8.25
C ALA A 72 15.48 17.62 -7.53
N VAL A 73 15.41 17.51 -6.20
CA VAL A 73 14.23 17.89 -5.41
C VAL A 73 14.21 19.39 -5.10
N GLN A 74 15.36 20.06 -5.10
CA GLN A 74 15.48 21.45 -4.64
C GLN A 74 14.91 22.51 -5.60
N ASN A 75 14.63 22.17 -6.85
CA ASN A 75 14.17 23.13 -7.87
C ASN A 75 12.71 22.89 -8.32
N LEU A 76 11.86 22.31 -7.47
CA LEU A 76 10.43 22.27 -7.76
C LEU A 76 9.83 23.67 -7.47
N PRO A 77 8.98 24.21 -8.36
CA PRO A 77 8.22 25.42 -8.06
C PRO A 77 7.17 25.09 -6.99
N ILE A 78 7.55 25.20 -5.72
CA ILE A 78 6.71 24.89 -4.55
C ILE A 78 5.69 26.01 -4.28
N ASP A 79 5.88 27.19 -4.88
CA ASP A 79 5.05 28.38 -4.62
C ASP A 79 3.67 28.36 -5.29
N VAL A 80 3.30 27.28 -5.99
CA VAL A 80 1.98 27.15 -6.61
C VAL A 80 0.95 26.73 -5.54
N PRO A 81 -0.10 27.52 -5.27
CA PRO A 81 -1.12 27.14 -4.29
C PRO A 81 -1.85 25.84 -4.67
N TYR A 82 -2.13 25.00 -3.68
CA TYR A 82 -2.89 23.74 -3.87
C TYR A 82 -3.81 23.43 -2.69
N PRO A 83 -4.88 22.64 -2.90
CA PRO A 83 -5.72 22.17 -1.81
C PRO A 83 -4.98 21.18 -0.91
N LYS A 84 -4.76 21.55 0.36
CA LYS A 84 -4.10 20.69 1.35
C LYS A 84 -4.94 19.45 1.64
N LEU A 85 -4.27 18.31 1.80
CA LEU A 85 -4.92 17.05 2.20
C LEU A 85 -5.21 17.00 3.71
N ALA A 86 -4.30 17.56 4.52
CA ALA A 86 -4.49 17.64 5.97
C ALA A 86 -5.59 18.64 6.31
N LYS A 87 -6.70 18.13 6.86
CA LYS A 87 -7.83 18.93 7.33
C LYS A 87 -8.13 18.54 8.77
N LYS A 88 -8.41 19.53 9.62
CA LYS A 88 -8.85 19.27 10.99
C LYS A 88 -10.28 18.73 11.01
N GLY A 89 -10.51 17.70 11.79
CA GLY A 89 -11.81 17.11 12.06
C GLY A 89 -12.58 17.87 13.14
N PRO A 90 -13.80 17.42 13.46
CA PRO A 90 -14.62 18.01 14.53
C PRO A 90 -13.96 17.92 15.91
N ASP A 91 -13.12 16.92 16.12
CA ASP A 91 -12.32 16.67 17.33
C ASP A 91 -11.03 17.51 17.39
N GLY A 92 -10.79 18.35 16.38
CA GLY A 92 -9.57 19.15 16.26
C GLY A 92 -8.35 18.38 15.75
N ARG A 93 -8.46 17.07 15.55
CA ARG A 93 -7.38 16.20 15.04
C ARG A 93 -7.29 16.24 13.53
N ILE A 94 -6.16 15.86 12.93
CA ILE A 94 -6.03 15.74 11.47
C ILE A 94 -6.80 14.51 11.00
N LEU A 95 -7.79 14.73 10.13
CA LEU A 95 -8.58 13.66 9.52
C LEU A 95 -7.66 12.68 8.78
N ARG A 96 -7.67 11.43 9.22
CA ARG A 96 -6.97 10.33 8.54
C ARG A 96 -7.66 10.03 7.21
N LEU A 97 -6.88 10.01 6.14
CA LEU A 97 -7.38 9.72 4.79
C LEU A 97 -7.79 8.26 4.68
N ARG A 98 -9.00 8.01 4.14
CA ARG A 98 -9.51 6.67 3.83
C ARG A 98 -9.08 6.18 2.45
N GLN A 99 -8.48 7.05 1.65
CA GLN A 99 -8.02 6.78 0.30
C GLN A 99 -6.49 6.93 0.24
N ASN A 100 -5.88 6.34 -0.79
CA ASN A 100 -4.44 6.44 -0.99
C ASN A 100 -4.04 7.92 -1.14
N PRO A 101 -3.12 8.43 -0.30
CA PRO A 101 -2.71 9.83 -0.32
C PRO A 101 -2.09 10.24 -1.65
N ASP A 102 -1.41 9.35 -2.39
CA ASP A 102 -0.88 9.65 -3.71
C ASP A 102 -1.99 10.00 -4.71
N ILE A 103 -3.12 9.30 -4.66
CA ILE A 103 -4.23 9.55 -5.58
C ILE A 103 -4.95 10.85 -5.22
N LEU A 104 -5.14 11.11 -3.92
CA LEU A 104 -5.68 12.38 -3.46
C LEU A 104 -4.74 13.56 -3.79
N ALA A 105 -3.43 13.35 -3.68
CA ALA A 105 -2.46 14.34 -4.11
C ALA A 105 -2.57 14.62 -5.61
N LEU A 106 -2.83 13.61 -6.46
CA LEU A 106 -3.00 13.82 -7.90
C LEU A 106 -4.19 14.73 -8.21
N ARG A 107 -5.25 14.68 -7.39
CA ARG A 107 -6.41 15.59 -7.48
C ARG A 107 -6.05 17.02 -7.08
N SER A 108 -5.25 17.16 -6.04
CA SER A 108 -4.82 18.47 -5.52
C SER A 108 -3.68 19.09 -6.34
N ASN A 109 -2.99 18.31 -7.15
CA ASN A 109 -1.79 18.76 -7.85
C ASN A 109 -2.14 19.68 -9.03
N PRO A 110 -1.81 20.99 -8.95
CA PRO A 110 -2.18 21.96 -9.98
C PRO A 110 -1.49 21.71 -11.32
N ASN A 111 -0.42 20.91 -11.34
CA ASN A 111 0.31 20.56 -12.55
C ASN A 111 -0.27 19.33 -13.28
N VAL A 112 -1.26 18.64 -12.70
CA VAL A 112 -1.88 17.45 -13.29
C VAL A 112 -3.22 17.85 -13.90
N GLY A 113 -3.26 17.95 -15.24
CA GLY A 113 -4.48 18.29 -15.98
C GLY A 113 -5.41 17.08 -16.23
N PRO A 114 -6.65 17.32 -16.70
CA PRO A 114 -7.63 16.26 -17.00
C PRO A 114 -7.13 15.19 -17.97
N ILE A 115 -6.34 15.59 -18.98
CA ILE A 115 -5.76 14.68 -19.98
C ILE A 115 -4.81 13.66 -19.32
N SER A 116 -4.06 14.07 -18.29
CA SER A 116 -3.20 13.16 -17.54
C SER A 116 -4.02 12.15 -16.73
N VAL A 117 -5.17 12.58 -16.19
CA VAL A 117 -6.06 11.71 -15.40
C VAL A 117 -6.55 10.52 -16.22
N GLU A 118 -6.94 10.73 -17.48
CA GLU A 118 -7.37 9.64 -18.38
C GLU A 118 -6.30 8.56 -18.58
N LYS A 119 -5.02 8.96 -18.59
CA LYS A 119 -3.87 8.04 -18.69
C LYS A 119 -3.51 7.38 -17.36
N ILE A 120 -3.77 8.07 -16.25
CA ILE A 120 -3.46 7.61 -14.90
C ILE A 120 -4.46 6.53 -14.45
N MET A 121 -5.75 6.69 -14.73
CA MET A 121 -6.81 5.82 -14.19
C MET A 121 -6.62 4.33 -14.49
N PRO A 122 -6.31 3.91 -15.74
CA PRO A 122 -6.06 2.50 -16.01
C PRO A 122 -4.92 1.90 -15.17
N ILE A 123 -3.89 2.70 -14.88
CA ILE A 123 -2.75 2.29 -14.04
C ILE A 123 -3.17 2.15 -12.59
N VAL A 124 -3.99 3.08 -12.09
CA VAL A 124 -4.57 3.00 -10.73
C VAL A 124 -5.42 1.74 -10.59
N TYR A 125 -6.28 1.42 -11.55
CA TYR A 125 -7.10 0.20 -11.51
C TYR A 125 -6.25 -1.08 -11.60
N ALA A 126 -5.25 -1.12 -12.46
CA ALA A 126 -4.35 -2.27 -12.56
C ALA A 126 -3.49 -2.45 -11.30
N ARG A 127 -3.03 -1.35 -10.67
CA ARG A 127 -2.34 -1.39 -9.38
C ARG A 127 -3.28 -1.86 -8.27
N ARG A 128 -4.52 -1.40 -8.29
CA ARG A 128 -5.52 -1.87 -7.33
C ARG A 128 -5.75 -3.37 -7.44
N TYR A 129 -6.00 -3.86 -8.65
CA TYR A 129 -6.17 -5.28 -8.92
C TYR A 129 -4.99 -6.13 -8.43
N ARG A 130 -3.76 -5.72 -8.73
CA ARG A 130 -2.55 -6.41 -8.24
C ARG A 130 -2.46 -6.45 -6.71
N MET A 131 -2.93 -5.41 -6.02
CA MET A 131 -2.96 -5.39 -4.56
C MET A 131 -4.05 -6.30 -4.00
N GLU A 132 -5.18 -6.44 -4.69
CA GLU A 132 -6.20 -7.44 -4.33
C GLU A 132 -5.64 -8.86 -4.42
N LEU A 133 -4.87 -9.18 -5.47
CA LEU A 133 -4.17 -10.46 -5.57
C LEU A 133 -3.20 -10.67 -4.40
N MET A 134 -2.34 -9.68 -4.12
CA MET A 134 -1.40 -9.75 -3.00
C MET A 134 -2.10 -9.98 -1.66
N VAL A 135 -3.24 -9.32 -1.42
CA VAL A 135 -4.05 -9.50 -0.21
C VAL A 135 -4.67 -10.89 -0.15
N ILE A 136 -5.22 -11.40 -1.25
CA ILE A 136 -5.80 -12.76 -1.27
C ILE A 136 -4.72 -13.81 -1.01
N ASP A 137 -3.57 -13.68 -1.69
CA ASP A 137 -2.45 -14.63 -1.58
C ASP A 137 -1.76 -14.58 -0.20
N ASN A 138 -1.96 -13.51 0.58
CA ASN A 138 -1.35 -13.29 1.90
C ASN A 138 -2.40 -12.84 2.93
N LEU A 139 -3.60 -13.44 2.86
CA LEU A 139 -4.74 -13.03 3.67
C LEU A 139 -4.49 -13.22 5.16
N ASP A 140 -3.77 -14.27 5.52
CA ASP A 140 -3.33 -14.59 6.87
C ASP A 140 -2.47 -13.47 7.48
N LEU A 141 -1.42 -13.06 6.75
CA LEU A 141 -0.53 -11.98 7.16
C LEU A 141 -1.29 -10.67 7.28
N TYR A 142 -2.17 -10.37 6.32
CA TYR A 142 -3.00 -9.18 6.35
C TYR A 142 -3.91 -9.16 7.59
N TRP A 143 -4.57 -10.27 7.92
CA TRP A 143 -5.43 -10.37 9.10
C TRP A 143 -4.66 -10.29 10.41
N GLU A 144 -3.46 -10.89 10.51
CA GLU A 144 -2.60 -10.79 11.70
C GLU A 144 -2.16 -9.33 11.91
N LEU A 145 -1.64 -8.68 10.87
CA LEU A 145 -1.18 -7.29 10.92
C LEU A 145 -2.28 -6.31 11.33
N THR A 146 -3.45 -6.42 10.70
CA THR A 146 -4.59 -5.53 10.93
C THR A 146 -5.50 -5.98 12.08
N GLY A 147 -5.21 -7.12 12.70
CA GLY A 147 -5.95 -7.67 13.83
C GLY A 147 -5.47 -7.17 15.19
N GLY A 148 -4.66 -6.12 15.23
CA GLY A 148 -4.07 -5.60 16.46
C GLY A 148 -2.56 -5.76 16.55
N LEU A 149 -1.89 -6.47 15.62
CA LEU A 149 -0.45 -6.67 15.74
C LEU A 149 0.31 -5.35 15.64
N ILE A 150 -0.03 -4.47 14.69
CA ILE A 150 0.62 -3.15 14.53
C ILE A 150 0.36 -2.25 15.75
N GLU A 151 -0.81 -2.35 16.35
CA GLU A 151 -1.22 -1.54 17.49
C GLU A 151 -0.57 -2.01 18.79
N ASN A 152 -0.37 -3.32 18.97
CA ASN A 152 -0.01 -3.90 20.27
C ASN A 152 1.44 -4.38 20.38
N PHE A 153 2.21 -4.46 19.29
CA PHE A 153 3.59 -4.96 19.38
C PHE A 153 4.53 -3.99 20.10
N ASP A 154 5.58 -4.54 20.71
CA ASP A 154 6.57 -3.76 21.43
C ASP A 154 7.60 -3.16 20.47
N LEU A 155 7.50 -1.85 20.26
CA LEU A 155 8.41 -1.09 19.39
C LEU A 155 9.85 -1.01 19.95
N SER A 156 10.07 -1.32 21.22
CA SER A 156 11.40 -1.44 21.80
C SER A 156 12.07 -2.78 21.46
N ASN A 157 11.28 -3.79 21.07
CA ASN A 157 11.77 -5.10 20.68
C ASN A 157 12.11 -5.16 19.18
N ILE A 158 13.40 -5.03 18.87
CA ILE A 158 13.93 -5.07 17.49
C ILE A 158 13.54 -6.37 16.76
N SER A 159 13.41 -7.49 17.47
CA SER A 159 13.02 -8.76 16.86
C SER A 159 11.57 -8.75 16.40
N GLU A 160 10.66 -8.17 17.20
CA GLU A 160 9.26 -8.03 16.83
C GLU A 160 9.10 -7.04 15.66
N MET A 161 9.78 -5.90 15.72
CA MET A 161 9.78 -4.94 14.62
C MET A 161 10.30 -5.58 13.32
N SER A 162 11.33 -6.41 13.40
CA SER A 162 11.85 -7.13 12.23
C SER A 162 10.83 -8.14 11.70
N LYS A 163 10.14 -8.88 12.59
CA LYS A 163 9.06 -9.80 12.19
C LYS A 163 7.94 -9.05 11.46
N VAL A 164 7.44 -7.95 12.04
CA VAL A 164 6.40 -7.10 11.44
C VAL A 164 6.87 -6.59 10.07
N ALA A 165 8.11 -6.12 9.96
CA ALA A 165 8.67 -5.65 8.70
C ALA A 165 8.72 -6.76 7.63
N GLU A 166 9.05 -8.00 7.99
CA GLU A 166 9.01 -9.14 7.06
C GLU A 166 7.57 -9.47 6.61
N MET A 167 6.61 -9.43 7.54
CA MET A 167 5.19 -9.67 7.24
C MET A 167 4.58 -8.60 6.33
N LEU A 168 5.08 -7.36 6.43
CA LEU A 168 4.63 -6.24 5.59
C LEU A 168 5.08 -6.37 4.13
N LYS A 169 6.24 -6.96 3.87
CA LYS A 169 6.83 -7.03 2.51
C LYS A 169 5.87 -7.50 1.42
N PRO A 170 5.13 -8.62 1.57
CA PRO A 170 4.22 -9.07 0.51
C PRO A 170 3.00 -8.14 0.29
N LEU A 171 2.68 -7.28 1.25
CA LEU A 171 1.50 -6.41 1.24
C LEU A 171 1.83 -4.96 0.85
N VAL A 172 3.08 -4.67 0.49
CA VAL A 172 3.56 -3.33 0.17
C VAL A 172 4.19 -3.31 -1.21
N TYR A 173 3.81 -2.33 -2.02
CA TYR A 173 4.50 -2.09 -3.29
C TYR A 173 5.90 -1.54 -3.09
N GLU A 174 6.84 -2.00 -3.91
CA GLU A 174 8.22 -1.47 -3.94
C GLU A 174 8.29 0.04 -4.22
N THR A 175 7.30 0.59 -4.94
CA THR A 175 7.25 2.00 -5.32
C THR A 175 5.88 2.60 -5.06
N THR A 176 5.86 3.88 -4.67
CA THR A 176 4.63 4.66 -4.55
C THR A 176 3.97 4.84 -5.91
N LEU A 177 2.67 5.15 -5.94
CA LEU A 177 1.96 5.39 -7.20
C LEU A 177 2.59 6.55 -7.98
N SER A 178 2.96 7.64 -7.32
CA SER A 178 3.65 8.78 -7.96
C SER A 178 4.93 8.35 -8.67
N GLN A 179 5.74 7.52 -8.01
CA GLN A 179 7.00 7.04 -8.55
C GLN A 179 6.77 6.08 -9.73
N ASP A 180 5.80 5.16 -9.64
CA ASP A 180 5.43 4.27 -10.76
C ASP A 180 4.98 5.08 -11.98
N LEU A 181 4.15 6.10 -11.79
CA LEU A 181 3.68 6.98 -12.87
C LEU A 181 4.83 7.81 -13.48
N MET A 182 5.80 8.28 -12.70
CA MET A 182 7.00 8.93 -13.22
C MET A 182 7.89 7.95 -14.01
N ASN A 183 8.09 6.74 -13.48
CA ASN A 183 8.91 5.71 -14.13
C ASN A 183 8.34 5.32 -15.50
N ARG A 184 7.01 5.38 -15.66
CA ARG A 184 6.30 5.15 -16.93
C ARG A 184 6.23 6.38 -17.85
N GLY A 185 6.76 7.53 -17.42
CA GLY A 185 6.68 8.78 -18.19
C GLY A 185 5.28 9.39 -18.28
N ILE A 186 4.34 8.97 -17.43
CA ILE A 186 2.98 9.52 -17.38
C ILE A 186 2.96 10.85 -16.62
N LEU A 187 3.75 10.93 -15.55
CA LEU A 187 4.02 12.18 -14.85
C LEU A 187 5.39 12.71 -15.23
N SER A 188 5.47 14.00 -15.52
CA SER A 188 6.75 14.70 -15.59
C SER A 188 7.40 14.76 -14.20
N ARG A 189 8.70 15.07 -14.15
CA ARG A 189 9.42 15.29 -12.88
C ARG A 189 8.75 16.36 -12.01
N VAL A 190 8.25 17.44 -12.62
CA VAL A 190 7.57 18.53 -11.89
C VAL A 190 6.24 18.03 -11.32
N GLN A 191 5.45 17.30 -12.11
CA GLN A 191 4.17 16.75 -11.67
C GLN A 191 4.36 15.74 -10.53
N GLY A 192 5.24 14.74 -10.72
CA GLY A 192 5.50 13.74 -9.68
C GLY A 192 6.17 14.31 -8.45
N GLY A 193 7.07 15.29 -8.62
CA GLY A 193 7.70 16.02 -7.51
C GLY A 193 6.69 16.80 -6.67
N MET A 194 5.77 17.51 -7.31
CA MET A 194 4.67 18.21 -6.62
C MET A 194 3.74 17.22 -5.92
N ASN A 195 3.44 16.07 -6.54
CA ASN A 195 2.60 15.05 -5.92
C ASN A 195 3.23 14.50 -4.63
N ALA A 196 4.51 14.15 -4.70
CA ALA A 196 5.27 13.68 -3.55
C ALA A 196 5.41 14.75 -2.46
N TYR A 197 5.46 16.04 -2.84
CA TYR A 197 5.45 17.15 -1.88
C TYR A 197 4.13 17.24 -1.11
N ILE A 198 2.99 17.18 -1.81
CA ILE A 198 1.64 17.21 -1.19
C ILE A 198 1.45 16.03 -0.21
N VAL A 199 1.84 14.82 -0.62
CA VAL A 199 1.78 13.62 0.25
C VAL A 199 2.66 13.79 1.49
N ARG A 200 3.88 14.32 1.31
CA ARG A 200 4.82 14.55 2.42
C ARG A 200 4.32 15.60 3.40
N GLU A 201 3.73 16.69 2.91
CA GLU A 201 3.14 17.71 3.79
C GLU A 201 2.01 17.10 4.64
N TYR A 202 1.16 16.27 4.05
CA TYR A 202 0.11 15.56 4.78
C TYR A 202 0.68 14.66 5.88
N LYS A 203 1.62 13.77 5.54
CA LYS A 203 2.25 12.85 6.51
C LYS A 203 2.98 13.63 7.60
N LYS A 204 3.69 14.70 7.24
CA LYS A 204 4.38 15.57 8.21
C LYS A 204 3.39 16.23 9.18
N THR A 205 2.27 16.74 8.67
CA THR A 205 1.27 17.39 9.54
C THR A 205 0.71 16.40 10.56
N ILE A 206 0.55 15.13 10.19
CA ILE A 206 0.14 14.06 11.11
C ILE A 206 1.24 13.74 12.13
N THR A 207 2.49 13.61 11.71
CA THR A 207 3.58 13.32 12.65
C THR A 207 3.80 14.48 13.62
N ASP A 208 3.67 15.71 13.15
CA ASP A 208 3.78 16.92 13.98
C ASP A 208 2.62 16.95 15.01
N GLU A 209 1.40 16.57 14.61
CA GLU A 209 0.24 16.43 15.51
C GLU A 209 0.49 15.35 16.58
N ILE A 210 0.92 14.16 16.18
CA ILE A 210 1.21 13.04 17.10
C ILE A 210 2.27 13.45 18.13
N GLN A 211 3.36 14.07 17.69
CA GLN A 211 4.43 14.52 18.58
C GLN A 211 3.96 15.57 19.60
N VAL A 212 3.03 16.44 19.20
CA VAL A 212 2.46 17.46 20.09
C VAL A 212 1.49 16.85 21.11
N LEU A 213 0.70 15.86 20.71
CA LEU A 213 -0.33 15.27 21.57
C LEU A 213 0.19 14.19 22.52
N ASP A 214 1.11 13.35 22.05
CA ASP A 214 1.52 12.12 22.77
C ASP A 214 2.83 12.27 23.53
N GLY A 215 3.48 13.43 23.45
CA GLY A 215 4.65 13.79 24.26
C GLY A 215 5.78 12.77 24.17
N ASP A 216 6.13 12.16 25.31
CA ASP A 216 7.21 11.16 25.40
C ASP A 216 6.93 9.89 24.58
N ASN A 217 5.65 9.57 24.33
CA ASN A 217 5.23 8.42 23.51
C ASN A 217 5.10 8.77 22.02
N GLY A 218 5.35 10.03 21.63
CA GLY A 218 5.11 10.48 20.26
C GLY A 218 5.92 9.74 19.20
N LEU A 219 7.13 9.24 19.53
CA LEU A 219 7.91 8.44 18.59
C LEU A 219 7.26 7.07 18.33
N GLU A 220 6.72 6.44 19.37
CA GLU A 220 6.06 5.13 19.28
C GLU A 220 4.81 5.24 18.39
N GLU A 221 3.99 6.25 18.62
CA GLU A 221 2.79 6.53 17.84
C GLU A 221 3.10 6.92 16.39
N VAL A 222 4.19 7.66 16.14
CA VAL A 222 4.66 7.93 14.77
C VAL A 222 5.05 6.64 14.05
N MET A 223 5.72 5.72 14.74
CA MET A 223 6.10 4.43 14.15
C MET A 223 4.87 3.56 13.85
N ARG A 224 3.89 3.50 14.77
CA ARG A 224 2.60 2.85 14.53
C ARG A 224 1.89 3.43 13.31
N PHE A 225 1.82 4.76 13.22
CA PHE A 225 1.24 5.44 12.06
C PHE A 225 1.96 5.08 10.76
N VAL A 226 3.29 5.01 10.74
CA VAL A 226 4.06 4.65 9.55
C VAL A 226 3.80 3.21 9.11
N LEU A 227 3.69 2.28 10.06
CA LEU A 227 3.38 0.88 9.77
C LEU A 227 1.94 0.70 9.28
N ASP A 228 0.99 1.39 9.91
CA ASP A 228 -0.42 1.43 9.49
C ASP A 228 -0.56 2.01 8.06
N ASP A 229 0.11 3.13 7.78
CA ASP A 229 0.11 3.76 6.47
C ASP A 229 0.78 2.87 5.40
N SER A 230 1.73 2.02 5.79
CA SER A 230 2.37 1.06 4.89
C SER A 230 1.38 0.01 4.37
N VAL A 231 0.44 -0.46 5.19
CA VAL A 231 -0.61 -1.41 4.77
C VAL A 231 -1.85 -0.73 4.20
N LEU A 232 -1.87 0.61 4.07
CA LEU A 232 -3.06 1.34 3.64
C LEU A 232 -3.57 0.87 2.28
N GLU A 233 -2.70 0.67 1.29
CA GLU A 233 -3.13 0.19 -0.04
C GLU A 233 -3.77 -1.21 0.03
N ALA A 234 -3.18 -2.11 0.81
CA ALA A 234 -3.71 -3.45 1.07
C ALA A 234 -5.07 -3.39 1.79
N ARG A 235 -5.19 -2.55 2.82
CA ARG A 235 -6.46 -2.32 3.53
C ARG A 235 -7.55 -1.82 2.61
N ILE A 236 -7.25 -0.82 1.80
CA ILE A 236 -8.24 -0.33 0.84
C ILE A 236 -8.60 -1.50 -0.08
N ALA A 237 -7.64 -2.30 -0.58
CA ALA A 237 -7.86 -3.45 -1.48
C ALA A 237 -8.81 -4.48 -0.92
N TYR A 238 -8.52 -4.94 0.29
CA TYR A 238 -9.37 -5.82 1.05
C TYR A 238 -10.79 -5.27 1.22
N ASN A 239 -10.93 -4.01 1.65
CA ASN A 239 -12.26 -3.39 1.80
C ASN A 239 -13.02 -3.27 0.48
N GLY A 240 -12.31 -3.15 -0.65
CA GLY A 240 -12.92 -3.20 -1.97
C GLY A 240 -13.48 -4.57 -2.32
N LEU A 241 -12.72 -5.63 -2.01
CA LEU A 241 -13.18 -7.02 -2.18
C LEU A 241 -14.42 -7.30 -1.34
N LEU A 242 -14.43 -6.86 -0.07
CA LEU A 242 -15.60 -7.01 0.80
C LEU A 242 -16.82 -6.25 0.28
N ALA A 243 -16.63 -5.00 -0.15
CA ALA A 243 -17.73 -4.20 -0.69
C ALA A 243 -18.32 -4.78 -1.99
N GLU A 244 -17.50 -5.41 -2.82
CA GLU A 244 -17.93 -6.07 -4.05
C GLU A 244 -18.62 -7.43 -3.78
N SER A 245 -18.16 -8.16 -2.77
CA SER A 245 -18.76 -9.46 -2.44
C SER A 245 -20.13 -9.35 -1.82
N MET A 246 -20.43 -8.24 -1.14
CA MET A 246 -21.64 -8.02 -0.35
C MET A 246 -22.96 -8.41 -1.01
N ASN A 247 -23.13 -8.20 -2.31
CA ASN A 247 -24.39 -8.47 -3.04
C ASN A 247 -24.42 -9.83 -3.76
N GLN A 248 -23.45 -10.69 -3.47
CA GLN A 248 -23.31 -12.01 -4.05
C GLN A 248 -22.75 -13.04 -3.06
N LEU A 249 -22.76 -12.74 -1.76
CA LEU A 249 -22.12 -13.58 -0.72
C LEU A 249 -22.69 -14.99 -0.70
N ALA A 250 -24.01 -15.12 -0.74
CA ALA A 250 -24.69 -16.41 -0.72
C ALA A 250 -24.23 -17.30 -1.89
N GLY A 251 -24.17 -16.74 -3.10
CA GLY A 251 -23.70 -17.47 -4.29
C GLY A 251 -22.22 -17.86 -4.21
N LEU A 252 -21.37 -17.00 -3.64
CA LEU A 252 -19.94 -17.31 -3.46
C LEU A 252 -19.70 -18.44 -2.44
N VAL A 253 -20.46 -18.44 -1.33
CA VAL A 253 -20.40 -19.51 -0.32
C VAL A 253 -20.90 -20.83 -0.88
N GLU A 254 -21.97 -20.80 -1.68
CA GLU A 254 -22.49 -21.98 -2.38
C GLU A 254 -21.47 -22.56 -3.37
N GLU A 255 -20.87 -21.72 -4.21
CA GLU A 255 -19.88 -22.11 -5.22
C GLU A 255 -18.63 -22.75 -4.62
N THR A 256 -18.18 -22.24 -3.47
CA THR A 256 -17.03 -22.79 -2.75
C THR A 256 -17.35 -24.08 -1.99
N GLY A 257 -18.63 -24.48 -1.89
CA GLY A 257 -19.07 -25.67 -1.16
C GLY A 257 -18.86 -25.60 0.36
N LEU A 258 -18.71 -24.39 0.91
CA LEU A 258 -18.42 -24.18 2.34
C LEU A 258 -19.70 -24.32 3.18
N SER A 259 -19.69 -25.25 4.13
CA SER A 259 -20.84 -25.54 4.99
C SER A 259 -20.63 -25.17 6.46
N SER A 260 -19.54 -24.48 6.80
CA SER A 260 -19.27 -24.10 8.19
C SER A 260 -20.28 -23.07 8.72
N PRO A 261 -20.56 -23.04 10.04
CA PRO A 261 -21.46 -22.04 10.62
C PRO A 261 -21.02 -20.59 10.31
N SER A 262 -19.72 -20.32 10.29
CA SER A 262 -19.17 -19.01 9.95
C SER A 262 -19.41 -18.65 8.48
N ALA A 263 -19.22 -19.60 7.55
CA ALA A 263 -19.50 -19.37 6.12
C ALA A 263 -21.00 -19.11 5.87
N GLN A 264 -21.89 -19.87 6.53
CA GLN A 264 -23.33 -19.65 6.46
C GLN A 264 -23.75 -18.30 7.07
N ALA A 265 -23.10 -17.86 8.14
CA ALA A 265 -23.33 -16.53 8.72
C ALA A 265 -22.93 -15.41 7.74
N ILE A 266 -21.87 -15.60 6.95
CA ILE A 266 -21.47 -14.66 5.90
C ILE A 266 -22.47 -14.67 4.74
N ALA A 267 -22.92 -15.84 4.29
CA ALA A 267 -23.96 -15.95 3.27
C ALA A 267 -25.24 -15.19 3.67
N ALA A 268 -25.59 -15.17 4.96
CA ALA A 268 -26.74 -14.45 5.48
C ALA A 268 -26.59 -12.91 5.48
N LEU A 269 -25.37 -12.39 5.29
CA LEU A 269 -25.10 -10.95 5.14
C LEU A 269 -25.29 -10.45 3.70
N ASP A 270 -25.73 -11.30 2.77
CA ASP A 270 -25.95 -10.96 1.37
C ASP A 270 -26.97 -9.81 1.23
N LYS A 271 -26.49 -8.63 0.85
CA LYS A 271 -27.31 -7.42 0.69
C LYS A 271 -26.67 -6.47 -0.33
N PRO A 272 -27.47 -5.67 -1.07
CA PRO A 272 -26.91 -4.62 -1.89
C PRO A 272 -26.15 -3.62 -1.01
N LEU A 273 -24.97 -3.21 -1.47
CA LEU A 273 -24.19 -2.18 -0.80
C LEU A 273 -24.99 -0.88 -0.71
N ALA A 274 -25.06 -0.27 0.48
CA ALA A 274 -25.81 0.97 0.70
C ALA A 274 -25.37 2.11 -0.24
N GLU A 275 -26.23 3.09 -0.53
CA GLU A 275 -25.84 4.27 -1.32
C GLU A 275 -25.10 5.34 -0.50
N ASP A 276 -25.42 5.44 0.80
CA ASP A 276 -24.79 6.39 1.72
C ASP A 276 -23.37 5.92 2.10
N PRO A 277 -22.33 6.75 1.92
CA PRO A 277 -20.97 6.37 2.26
C PRO A 277 -20.77 5.97 3.71
N GLY A 278 -21.45 6.61 4.67
CA GLY A 278 -21.36 6.27 6.08
C GLY A 278 -21.84 4.85 6.35
N GLN A 279 -23.01 4.51 5.80
CA GLN A 279 -23.56 3.17 5.90
C GLN A 279 -22.71 2.12 5.16
N GLN A 280 -22.15 2.45 3.99
CA GLN A 280 -21.23 1.56 3.28
C GLN A 280 -20.05 1.12 4.15
N PHE A 281 -19.46 2.05 4.91
CA PHE A 281 -18.36 1.70 5.81
C PHE A 281 -18.81 0.82 6.97
N ALA A 282 -20.00 1.07 7.52
CA ALA A 282 -20.55 0.23 8.57
C ALA A 282 -20.82 -1.19 8.07
N ASP A 283 -21.38 -1.33 6.86
CA ASP A 283 -21.64 -2.62 6.23
C ASP A 283 -20.34 -3.39 5.92
N ILE A 284 -19.31 -2.70 5.40
CA ILE A 284 -17.99 -3.30 5.15
C ILE A 284 -17.35 -3.78 6.46
N GLU A 285 -17.48 -3.01 7.55
CA GLU A 285 -16.90 -3.37 8.84
C GLU A 285 -17.64 -4.52 9.53
N GLU A 286 -18.98 -4.56 9.40
CA GLU A 286 -19.81 -5.70 9.80
C GLU A 286 -19.34 -6.98 9.07
N LEU A 287 -19.17 -6.90 7.75
CA LEU A 287 -18.70 -8.02 6.96
C LEU A 287 -17.26 -8.41 7.29
N ASN A 288 -16.36 -7.45 7.46
CA ASN A 288 -14.97 -7.69 7.90
C ASN A 288 -14.94 -8.46 9.22
N THR A 289 -15.77 -8.05 10.19
CA THR A 289 -15.90 -8.73 11.49
C THR A 289 -16.39 -10.17 11.32
N ALA A 290 -17.31 -10.43 10.40
CA ALA A 290 -17.77 -11.78 10.08
C ALA A 290 -16.68 -12.62 9.38
N PHE A 291 -15.97 -12.05 8.40
CA PHE A 291 -14.87 -12.70 7.69
C PHE A 291 -13.75 -13.15 8.63
N ARG A 292 -13.43 -12.36 9.65
CA ARG A 292 -12.42 -12.72 10.66
C ARG A 292 -12.79 -13.94 11.53
N LYS A 293 -14.03 -14.42 11.46
CA LYS A 293 -14.48 -15.66 12.14
C LYS A 293 -14.33 -16.91 11.27
N LEU A 294 -13.96 -16.74 9.99
CA LEU A 294 -13.60 -17.84 9.12
C LEU A 294 -12.18 -18.33 9.42
N SER A 295 -11.90 -19.57 9.01
CA SER A 295 -10.53 -19.99 8.78
C SER A 295 -9.92 -19.22 7.58
N PHE A 296 -8.60 -19.13 7.52
CA PHE A 296 -7.90 -18.50 6.41
C PHE A 296 -8.25 -19.12 5.05
N ASP A 297 -8.34 -20.46 4.99
CA ASP A 297 -8.65 -21.19 3.75
C ASP A 297 -10.06 -20.87 3.24
N GLU A 298 -11.04 -20.76 4.14
CA GLU A 298 -12.42 -20.37 3.80
C GLU A 298 -12.48 -18.93 3.28
N GLY A 299 -11.83 -17.99 3.99
CA GLY A 299 -11.76 -16.60 3.56
C GLY A 299 -11.10 -16.45 2.19
N MET A 300 -9.97 -17.12 1.98
CA MET A 300 -9.24 -17.13 0.70
C MET A 300 -10.08 -17.75 -0.42
N SER A 301 -10.81 -18.84 -0.14
CA SER A 301 -11.67 -19.50 -1.13
C SER A 301 -12.81 -18.59 -1.59
N ILE A 302 -13.50 -17.92 -0.66
CA ILE A 302 -14.59 -16.99 -0.99
C ILE A 302 -14.07 -15.79 -1.81
N LEU A 303 -12.95 -15.19 -1.42
CA LEU A 303 -12.37 -14.05 -2.15
C LEU A 303 -11.80 -14.45 -3.52
N SER A 304 -11.31 -15.68 -3.67
CA SER A 304 -10.86 -16.22 -4.95
C SER A 304 -12.04 -16.47 -5.89
N ALA A 305 -13.13 -17.07 -5.39
CA ALA A 305 -14.37 -17.26 -6.14
C ALA A 305 -14.95 -15.92 -6.62
N LEU A 306 -14.94 -14.88 -5.76
CA LEU A 306 -15.35 -13.52 -6.15
C LEU A 306 -14.58 -13.04 -7.37
N ARG A 307 -13.26 -13.19 -7.36
CA ARG A 307 -12.38 -12.76 -8.45
C ARG A 307 -12.68 -13.51 -9.74
N GLU A 308 -12.88 -14.83 -9.65
CA GLU A 308 -13.18 -15.70 -10.79
C GLU A 308 -14.53 -15.39 -11.43
N ARG A 309 -15.49 -14.91 -10.64
CA ARG A 309 -16.82 -14.50 -11.10
C ARG A 309 -16.86 -13.16 -11.84
N ARG A 310 -15.78 -12.35 -11.78
CA ARG A 310 -15.75 -11.04 -12.43
C ARG A 310 -15.80 -11.16 -13.95
N GLU A 311 -16.64 -10.33 -14.59
CA GLU A 311 -16.66 -10.17 -16.06
C GLU A 311 -15.29 -9.70 -16.59
N PHE A 312 -14.62 -8.84 -15.82
CA PHE A 312 -13.27 -8.35 -16.10
C PHE A 312 -12.32 -8.79 -14.99
N PRO A 313 -11.73 -10.00 -15.08
CA PRO A 313 -10.90 -10.56 -14.01
C PRO A 313 -9.75 -9.65 -13.61
N ASN A 314 -9.20 -8.87 -14.55
CA ASN A 314 -8.02 -8.04 -14.37
C ASN A 314 -8.31 -6.57 -14.01
N ILE A 315 -9.58 -6.22 -13.74
CA ILE A 315 -9.98 -4.86 -13.38
C ILE A 315 -10.75 -4.92 -12.07
N SER A 316 -10.17 -4.31 -11.03
CA SER A 316 -10.89 -4.09 -9.78
C SER A 316 -12.08 -3.16 -10.05
N PRO A 317 -13.32 -3.57 -9.70
CA PRO A 317 -14.46 -2.70 -9.88
C PRO A 317 -14.32 -1.49 -8.97
N THR A 318 -14.60 -0.31 -9.53
CA THR A 318 -14.73 0.90 -8.74
C THR A 318 -16.00 0.84 -7.92
N VAL A 319 -15.89 0.40 -6.67
CA VAL A 319 -16.91 0.71 -5.67
C VAL A 319 -16.93 2.23 -5.55
N LYS A 320 -18.07 2.88 -5.82
CA LYS A 320 -18.17 4.37 -5.81
C LYS A 320 -17.64 4.99 -4.51
N ALA A 321 -17.78 4.29 -3.39
CA ALA A 321 -17.22 4.63 -2.08
C ALA A 321 -15.69 4.80 -2.09
N ILE A 322 -15.04 3.99 -2.91
CA ILE A 322 -13.59 3.85 -3.09
C ILE A 322 -13.16 4.48 -4.43
N ASP A 323 -14.09 5.02 -5.22
CA ASP A 323 -13.76 5.66 -6.49
C ASP A 323 -13.01 6.96 -6.22
N VAL A 324 -11.73 6.88 -6.55
CA VAL A 324 -10.74 7.85 -6.12
C VAL A 324 -10.73 9.08 -7.02
N LEU A 325 -11.41 9.07 -8.18
CA LEU A 325 -11.35 10.17 -9.15
C LEU A 325 -12.69 10.53 -9.82
N HIS A 326 -13.75 9.70 -9.80
CA HIS A 326 -15.00 10.02 -10.51
C HIS A 326 -16.06 10.75 -9.67
N ASP A 327 -15.80 12.00 -9.30
CA ASP A 327 -16.91 12.97 -9.22
C ASP A 327 -17.09 13.62 -10.59
N ARG A 328 -17.41 12.78 -11.61
CA ARG A 328 -17.62 13.22 -13.01
C ARG A 328 -18.67 14.33 -13.11
N LYS A 329 -19.59 14.43 -12.14
CA LYS A 329 -20.65 15.44 -12.12
C LYS A 329 -20.22 16.75 -11.48
N LYS A 330 -19.34 16.78 -10.46
CA LYS A 330 -18.85 18.05 -9.89
C LYS A 330 -17.71 18.68 -10.68
N VAL A 331 -16.79 17.90 -11.26
CA VAL A 331 -15.76 18.43 -12.16
C VAL A 331 -16.39 19.04 -13.42
N ALA A 332 -17.49 18.46 -13.91
CA ALA A 332 -18.23 19.00 -15.06
C ALA A 332 -19.16 20.19 -14.73
N LYS A 333 -19.46 20.48 -13.45
CA LYS A 333 -20.44 21.51 -13.05
C LYS A 333 -19.83 22.83 -12.56
N GLY A 334 -18.51 22.99 -12.54
CA GLY A 334 -17.92 24.27 -12.15
C GLY A 334 -16.48 24.45 -12.61
N ASN A 335 -16.32 25.24 -13.69
CA ASN A 335 -15.09 25.86 -14.18
C ASN A 335 -14.02 24.96 -14.82
N SER A 336 -14.28 24.47 -16.04
CA SER A 336 -13.44 24.78 -17.22
C SER A 336 -13.79 23.89 -18.41
N LEU A 337 -14.12 24.55 -19.54
CA LEU A 337 -13.96 24.09 -20.93
C LEU A 337 -14.92 23.00 -21.44
N ASN A 338 -15.74 23.41 -22.42
CA ASN A 338 -16.61 22.60 -23.28
C ASN A 338 -15.88 21.39 -23.92
N LEU A 339 -15.80 20.26 -23.22
CA LEU A 339 -15.21 19.03 -23.75
C LEU A 339 -16.27 18.08 -24.30
N GLN A 340 -16.06 17.63 -25.54
CA GLN A 340 -16.85 16.60 -26.21
C GLN A 340 -16.21 15.23 -25.93
N VAL A 341 -16.97 14.30 -25.36
CA VAL A 341 -16.50 12.93 -25.09
C VAL A 341 -16.83 12.06 -26.30
N HIS A 342 -15.86 11.26 -26.76
CA HIS A 342 -16.02 10.32 -27.87
C HIS A 342 -15.83 8.87 -27.36
N ASP A 343 -16.54 7.91 -27.94
CA ASP A 343 -16.37 6.47 -27.66
C ASP A 343 -15.12 5.89 -28.36
N SER A 344 -14.87 4.60 -28.16
CA SER A 344 -13.75 3.87 -28.78
C SER A 344 -13.81 3.82 -30.32
N THR A 345 -14.94 4.19 -30.92
CA THR A 345 -15.11 4.32 -32.37
C THR A 345 -14.96 5.77 -32.86
N GLY A 346 -14.69 6.71 -31.95
CA GLY A 346 -14.59 8.14 -32.23
C GLY A 346 -15.94 8.86 -32.30
N LYS A 347 -17.05 8.19 -31.95
CA LYS A 347 -18.39 8.78 -31.98
C LYS A 347 -18.66 9.57 -30.71
N LYS A 348 -19.11 10.81 -30.85
CA LYS A 348 -19.44 11.68 -29.72
C LYS A 348 -20.56 11.04 -28.87
N ILE A 349 -20.28 10.82 -27.59
CA ILE A 349 -21.23 10.30 -26.62
C ILE A 349 -22.04 11.48 -26.09
N GLU A 350 -23.25 11.67 -26.60
CA GLU A 350 -24.22 12.53 -25.95
C GLU A 350 -24.73 11.84 -24.69
N LEU A 351 -24.27 12.30 -23.53
CA LEU A 351 -24.84 11.90 -22.26
C LEU A 351 -26.30 12.36 -22.24
N LYS A 352 -27.23 11.43 -22.48
CA LYS A 352 -28.65 11.69 -22.30
C LYS A 352 -28.84 12.18 -20.86
N LYS A 353 -29.23 13.45 -20.70
CA LYS A 353 -29.75 13.95 -19.43
C LYS A 353 -30.96 13.07 -19.11
N ASP A 354 -30.85 12.25 -18.08
CA ASP A 354 -32.01 11.60 -17.48
C ASP A 354 -33.01 12.70 -17.12
N ARG A 355 -34.05 12.84 -17.95
CA ARG A 355 -35.25 13.60 -17.58
C ARG A 355 -35.86 12.82 -16.42
N LYS A 356 -35.69 13.32 -15.20
CA LYS A 356 -36.67 13.09 -14.13
C LYS A 356 -38.04 13.40 -14.75
N LYS A 357 -38.82 12.37 -15.06
CA LYS A 357 -40.27 12.52 -15.19
C LYS A 357 -40.74 12.95 -13.80
N ALA A 358 -41.21 14.18 -13.71
CA ALA A 358 -42.14 14.56 -12.67
C ALA A 358 -43.33 13.60 -12.78
N ILE A 359 -43.54 12.84 -11.73
CA ILE A 359 -44.83 12.21 -11.46
C ILE A 359 -45.60 13.31 -10.74
N ASP A 360 -46.46 14.00 -11.49
CA ASP A 360 -47.59 14.79 -11.00
C ASP A 360 -48.71 14.53 -12.01
N ASP A 361 -49.48 13.47 -11.72
CA ASP A 361 -50.95 13.31 -11.85
C ASP A 361 -51.31 11.82 -11.72
#